data_AF-A0A3S1CRQ9-F1
#
_entry.id   AF-A0A3S1CRQ9-F1
#
_cell.length_a   1.000
_cell.length_b   1.000
_cell.length_c   1.000
_cell.angle_alpha   90.00
_cell.angle_beta   90.00
_cell.angle_gamma   90.00
#
_symmetry.space_group_name_H-M   'P 1'
#
loop_
_entity.id
_entity.type
_entity.pdbx_description
1 polymer ?
#
loop_
_entity_poly.entity_id
_entity_poly.type
_entity_poly.pdbx_seq_one_letter_code
_entity_poly.pdbx_strand_id
1 'polypeptide(L)'
;VMSGSGRVLTANPLLEDMAHVFLPTAHGGIALADEPANALFQQAIAQNRDNRIVRSIPVPGTKERPALVVHLLPLRRAAHDIFSGADVLVSATEVSLCATVPSPNILSGLFDLTPAEARLAVELASGRSVQEVAIEIGIAVKSARTYLERIFRKTGTSRQSQLVALLKSAWSFS
;
A
#
# COMPACT_ATOMS: atom_id res chain seq x y z
N VAL A 1 -8.57 12.95 8.16
CA VAL A 1 -7.59 14.07 8.14
C VAL A 1 -7.27 14.54 9.56
N MET A 2 -6.05 15.01 9.77
CA MET A 2 -5.48 15.38 11.07
C MET A 2 -4.71 16.70 10.98
N SER A 3 -4.57 17.38 12.11
CA SER A 3 -3.64 18.51 12.27
C SER A 3 -2.18 18.03 12.34
N GLY A 4 -1.23 18.95 12.18
CA GLY A 4 0.21 18.71 12.30
C GLY A 4 0.69 18.46 13.72
N SER A 5 -0.21 18.51 14.70
CA SER A 5 0.03 18.05 16.08
C SER A 5 -0.48 16.63 16.32
N GLY A 6 -1.04 15.96 15.31
CA GLY A 6 -1.61 14.63 15.44
C GLY A 6 -3.04 14.60 15.98
N ARG A 7 -3.78 15.72 15.95
CA ARG A 7 -5.20 15.74 16.36
C ARG A 7 -6.09 15.36 15.19
N VAL A 8 -7.04 14.45 15.40
CA VAL A 8 -8.04 14.09 14.38
C VAL A 8 -9.01 15.25 14.21
N LEU A 9 -9.20 15.68 12.97
CA LEU A 9 -10.16 16.73 12.62
C LEU A 9 -11.43 16.14 12.03
N THR A 10 -11.29 15.08 11.22
CA THR A 10 -12.39 14.35 10.60
C THR A 10 -11.91 12.97 10.21
N ALA A 11 -12.76 11.97 10.39
CA ALA A 11 -12.61 10.62 9.87
C ALA A 11 -13.84 10.28 9.00
N ASN A 12 -13.69 9.33 8.08
CA ASN A 12 -14.84 8.73 7.41
C ASN A 12 -15.32 7.52 8.24
N PRO A 13 -16.58 7.07 8.04
CA PRO A 13 -17.13 5.93 8.80
C PRO A 13 -16.27 4.67 8.70
N LEU A 14 -15.66 4.43 7.53
CA LEU A 14 -14.76 3.28 7.33
C LEU A 14 -13.58 3.28 8.31
N LEU A 15 -13.00 4.45 8.62
CA LEU A 15 -11.89 4.54 9.58
C LEU A 15 -12.41 4.46 11.02
N GLU A 16 -13.60 4.99 11.30
CA GLU A 16 -14.25 4.88 12.61
C GLU A 16 -14.57 3.42 12.97
N ASP A 17 -15.00 2.62 11.98
CA ASP A 17 -15.23 1.18 12.11
C ASP A 17 -13.93 0.39 12.39
N MET A 18 -12.76 0.99 12.12
CA MET A 18 -11.44 0.43 12.41
C MET A 18 -10.93 0.78 13.81
N ALA A 19 -11.81 0.92 14.81
CA ALA A 19 -11.46 1.23 16.20
C ALA A 19 -10.49 0.23 16.86
N HIS A 20 -10.35 -0.97 16.30
CA HIS A 20 -9.40 -2.00 16.74
C HIS A 20 -7.97 -1.80 16.17
N VAL A 21 -7.81 -0.93 15.18
CA VAL A 21 -6.52 -0.51 14.60
C VAL A 21 -6.18 0.89 15.09
N PHE A 22 -7.14 1.80 15.02
CA PHE A 22 -6.99 3.20 15.37
C PHE A 22 -7.64 3.49 16.72
N LEU A 23 -6.81 3.67 17.74
CA LEU A 23 -7.26 3.96 19.10
C LEU A 23 -7.31 5.47 19.32
N PRO A 24 -8.39 6.02 19.87
CA PRO A 24 -8.42 7.42 20.29
C PRO A 24 -7.46 7.64 21.47
N THR A 25 -6.76 8.77 21.48
CA THR A 25 -5.91 9.20 22.58
C THR A 25 -6.40 10.51 23.19
N ALA A 26 -5.81 10.90 24.32
CA ALA A 26 -6.14 12.17 24.97
C ALA A 26 -5.99 13.35 24.01
N HIS A 27 -6.78 14.40 24.23
CA HIS A 27 -6.79 15.62 23.40
C HIS A 27 -7.20 15.41 21.93
N GLY A 28 -7.94 14.33 21.65
CA GLY A 28 -8.45 14.03 20.30
C GLY A 28 -7.37 13.53 19.34
N GLY A 29 -6.29 12.94 19.88
CA GLY A 29 -5.26 12.29 19.09
C GLY A 29 -5.68 10.87 18.69
N ILE A 30 -4.81 10.23 17.92
CA ILE A 30 -4.98 8.85 17.47
C ILE A 30 -3.67 8.08 17.59
N ALA A 31 -3.77 6.80 17.88
CA ALA A 31 -2.66 5.86 17.97
C ALA A 31 -2.99 4.59 17.20
N LEU A 32 -1.96 3.86 16.79
CA LEU A 32 -2.13 2.50 16.29
C LEU A 32 -2.14 1.53 17.47
N ALA A 33 -2.98 0.49 17.39
CA ALA A 33 -3.07 -0.54 18.42
C ALA A 33 -1.81 -1.44 18.48
N ASP A 34 -1.11 -1.59 17.35
CA ASP A 34 0.18 -2.30 17.31
C ASP A 34 1.30 -1.37 17.82
N GLU A 35 2.01 -1.79 18.86
CA GLU A 35 3.00 -0.95 19.55
C GLU A 35 4.20 -0.55 18.66
N PRO A 36 4.85 -1.47 17.91
CA PRO A 36 5.90 -1.10 16.95
C PRO A 36 5.41 -0.14 15.86
N ALA A 37 4.24 -0.41 15.27
CA ALA A 37 3.67 0.48 14.26
C ALA A 37 3.29 1.85 14.85
N ASN A 38 2.77 1.87 16.08
CA ASN A 38 2.42 3.11 16.76
C ASN A 38 3.64 3.98 17.02
N ALA A 39 4.78 3.40 17.41
CA ALA A 39 6.02 4.14 17.59
C ALA A 39 6.43 4.86 16.29
N LEU A 40 6.36 4.16 15.14
CA LEU A 40 6.62 4.74 13.83
C LEU A 40 5.59 5.82 13.46
N PHE A 41 4.32 5.62 13.85
CA PHE A 41 3.22 6.55 13.59
C PHE A 41 3.38 7.86 14.37
N GLN A 42 3.66 7.77 15.67
CA GLN A 42 3.92 8.94 16.49
C GLN A 42 5.19 9.67 16.04
N GLN A 43 6.24 8.93 15.66
CA GLN A 43 7.45 9.52 15.10
C GLN A 43 7.16 10.27 13.78
N ALA A 44 6.36 9.69 12.89
CA ALA A 44 5.97 10.32 11.63
C ALA A 44 5.17 11.60 11.86
N ILE A 45 4.24 11.61 12.82
CA ILE A 45 3.49 12.81 13.21
C ILE A 45 4.43 13.90 13.73
N ALA A 46 5.34 13.55 14.64
CA ALA A 46 6.29 14.51 15.23
C ALA A 46 7.19 15.14 14.16
N GLN A 47 7.68 14.34 13.21
CA GLN A 47 8.57 14.78 12.13
C GLN A 47 7.85 15.48 10.97
N ASN A 48 6.52 15.42 10.91
CA ASN A 48 5.75 16.00 9.81
C ASN A 48 5.88 17.54 9.74
N ARG A 49 6.18 18.19 10.87
CA ARG A 49 6.45 19.63 10.91
C ARG A 49 7.71 20.02 10.14
N ASP A 50 8.71 19.15 10.16
CA ASP A 50 10.05 19.45 9.61
C ASP A 50 10.23 18.90 8.20
N ASN A 51 9.60 17.76 7.88
CA ASN A 51 9.82 17.07 6.62
C ASN A 51 8.51 16.52 6.07
N ARG A 52 7.92 17.23 5.10
CA ARG A 52 6.65 16.92 4.42
C ARG A 52 6.80 15.74 3.45
N ILE A 53 7.27 14.61 3.96
CA ILE A 53 7.45 13.36 3.21
C ILE A 53 6.29 12.43 3.52
N VAL A 54 5.80 11.74 2.49
CA VAL A 54 4.82 10.67 2.66
C VAL A 54 5.44 9.52 3.46
N ARG A 55 4.78 9.09 4.53
CA ARG A 55 5.22 7.97 5.36
C ARG A 55 4.23 6.82 5.26
N SER A 56 4.76 5.61 5.11
CA SER A 56 3.98 4.37 5.06
C SER A 56 4.41 3.48 6.21
N ILE A 57 3.45 3.05 7.03
CA ILE A 57 3.69 2.29 8.25
C ILE A 57 3.00 0.94 8.11
N PRO A 58 3.75 -0.18 8.10
CA PRO A 58 3.15 -1.49 8.12
C PRO A 58 2.56 -1.76 9.50
N VAL A 59 1.32 -2.24 9.52
CA VAL A 59 0.64 -2.75 10.72
C VAL A 59 0.45 -4.25 10.51
N PRO A 60 1.07 -5.10 11.35
CA PRO A 60 0.93 -6.54 11.25
C PRO A 60 -0.53 -6.99 11.39
N GLY A 61 -0.90 -7.98 10.58
CA GLY A 61 -2.18 -8.67 10.71
C GLY A 61 -2.21 -9.56 11.96
N THR A 62 -3.41 -9.87 12.44
CA THR A 62 -3.63 -10.87 13.49
C THR A 62 -4.54 -11.96 12.95
N LYS A 63 -4.94 -12.93 13.80
CA LYS A 63 -5.93 -13.95 13.39
C LYS A 63 -7.29 -13.37 13.01
N GLU A 64 -7.60 -12.17 13.49
CA GLU A 64 -8.92 -11.53 13.36
C GLU A 64 -8.92 -10.35 12.38
N ARG A 65 -7.75 -9.88 11.95
CA ARG A 65 -7.61 -8.76 11.01
C ARG A 65 -6.47 -8.97 10.02
N PRO A 66 -6.62 -8.59 8.75
CA PRO A 66 -5.53 -8.62 7.78
C PRO A 66 -4.43 -7.63 8.17
N ALA A 67 -3.23 -7.83 7.61
CA ALA A 67 -2.18 -6.83 7.70
C ALA A 67 -2.65 -5.55 6.99
N LEU A 68 -2.14 -4.40 7.41
CA LEU A 68 -2.54 -3.09 6.91
C LEU A 68 -1.29 -2.26 6.61
N VAL A 69 -1.42 -1.31 5.68
CA VAL A 69 -0.45 -0.22 5.54
C VAL A 69 -1.18 1.09 5.81
N VAL A 70 -0.64 1.86 6.75
CA VAL A 70 -1.14 3.19 7.09
C VAL A 70 -0.24 4.24 6.45
N HIS A 71 -0.81 5.05 5.59
CA HIS A 71 -0.14 6.15 4.90
C HIS A 71 -0.45 7.49 5.57
N LEU A 72 0.58 8.28 5.86
CA LEU A 72 0.48 9.67 6.29
C LEU A 72 0.95 10.55 5.13
N LEU A 73 0.02 11.32 4.57
CA LEU A 73 0.26 12.22 3.46
C LEU A 73 0.17 13.67 3.94
N PRO A 74 1.25 14.45 3.88
CA PRO A 74 1.19 15.86 4.21
C PRO A 74 0.36 16.61 3.16
N LEU A 75 -0.62 17.38 3.63
CA LEU A 75 -1.45 18.22 2.78
C LEU A 75 -0.68 19.47 2.36
N ARG A 76 -0.68 19.78 1.05
CA ARG A 76 -0.05 21.00 0.51
C ARG A 76 -1.01 22.19 0.60
N ARG A 77 -0.50 23.43 0.53
CA ARG A 77 -1.26 24.67 0.69
C ARG A 77 -2.61 24.73 -0.05
N ALA A 78 -2.71 24.24 -1.29
CA ALA A 78 -3.97 24.21 -2.03
C ALA A 78 -5.04 23.25 -1.45
N ALA A 79 -4.64 22.21 -0.72
CA ALA A 79 -5.54 21.31 -0.02
C ALA A 79 -5.99 21.85 1.35
N HIS A 80 -5.28 22.83 1.93
CA HIS A 80 -5.70 23.49 3.17
C HIS A 80 -6.97 24.33 2.99
N ASP A 81 -7.22 24.85 1.78
CA ASP A 81 -8.44 25.62 1.48
C ASP A 81 -9.70 24.74 1.52
N ILE A 82 -9.54 23.44 1.23
CA ILE A 82 -10.62 22.44 1.27
C ILE A 82 -10.72 21.81 2.67
N PHE A 83 -9.56 21.49 3.29
CA PHE A 83 -9.47 20.91 4.62
C PHE A 83 -8.90 21.92 5.61
N SER A 84 -9.70 22.93 5.96
CA SER A 84 -9.28 24.02 6.85
C SER A 84 -8.67 23.47 8.15
N GLY A 85 -7.39 23.82 8.37
CA GLY A 85 -6.62 23.40 9.55
C GLY A 85 -6.05 21.98 9.53
N ALA A 86 -6.25 21.20 8.46
CA ALA A 86 -5.67 19.86 8.34
C ALA A 86 -4.30 19.89 7.65
N ASP A 87 -3.30 19.30 8.29
CA ASP A 87 -1.93 19.20 7.75
C ASP A 87 -1.62 17.80 7.21
N VAL A 88 -2.41 16.78 7.60
CA VAL A 88 -2.14 15.37 7.29
C VAL A 88 -3.42 14.65 6.86
N LEU A 89 -3.34 13.93 5.75
CA LEU A 89 -4.30 12.89 5.39
C LEU A 89 -3.76 11.54 5.84
N VAL A 90 -4.58 10.78 6.55
CA VAL A 90 -4.29 9.40 6.94
C VAL A 90 -5.16 8.48 6.10
N SER A 91 -4.55 7.48 5.47
CA SER A 91 -5.22 6.43 4.71
C SER A 91 -4.75 5.08 5.22
N ALA A 92 -5.67 4.12 5.39
CA ALA A 92 -5.36 2.75 5.74
C ALA A 92 -5.78 1.84 4.60
N THR A 93 -4.89 0.96 4.16
CA THR A 93 -5.20 -0.02 3.11
C THR A 93 -4.86 -1.41 3.62
N GLU A 94 -5.83 -2.32 3.56
CA GLU A 94 -5.59 -3.72 3.89
C GLU A 94 -4.59 -4.32 2.90
N VAL A 95 -3.56 -4.95 3.46
CA VAL A 95 -2.69 -5.87 2.76
C VAL A 95 -3.41 -7.21 2.75
N SER A 96 -4.41 -7.34 1.87
CA SER A 96 -5.05 -8.63 1.65
C SER A 96 -3.99 -9.62 1.16
N LEU A 97 -3.85 -10.73 1.90
CA LEU A 97 -3.18 -11.95 1.44
C LEU A 97 -4.06 -12.68 0.42
N CYS A 98 -5.38 -12.43 0.45
CA CYS A 98 -6.33 -12.75 -0.61
C CYS A 98 -6.64 -11.49 -1.42
N ALA A 99 -5.67 -10.99 -2.18
CA ALA A 99 -6.01 -10.11 -3.28
C ALA A 99 -6.26 -11.03 -4.48
N THR A 100 -7.51 -11.08 -4.96
CA THR A 100 -7.84 -11.76 -6.22
C THR A 100 -6.88 -11.23 -7.27
N VAL A 101 -5.97 -12.09 -7.73
CA VAL A 101 -4.98 -11.67 -8.69
C VAL A 101 -5.75 -11.23 -9.95
N PRO A 102 -5.53 -10.00 -10.45
CA PRO A 102 -6.30 -9.45 -11.56
C PRO A 102 -6.17 -10.39 -12.73
N SER A 103 -7.27 -10.56 -13.47
CA SER A 103 -7.22 -11.33 -14.70
C SER A 103 -6.09 -10.78 -15.60
N PRO A 104 -5.29 -11.64 -16.24
CA PRO A 104 -4.18 -11.20 -17.10
C PRO A 104 -4.57 -10.11 -18.11
N ASN A 105 -5.83 -10.10 -18.55
CA ASN A 105 -6.37 -9.12 -19.49
C ASN A 105 -6.37 -7.68 -18.93
N ILE A 106 -6.66 -7.48 -17.64
CA ILE A 106 -6.65 -6.13 -17.02
C ILE A 106 -5.22 -5.60 -16.94
N LEU A 107 -4.25 -6.45 -16.58
CA LEU A 107 -2.84 -6.06 -16.53
C LEU A 107 -2.26 -5.74 -17.91
N SER A 108 -2.68 -6.48 -18.93
CA SER A 108 -2.35 -6.18 -20.32
C SER A 108 -2.81 -4.79 -20.72
N GLY A 109 -4.03 -4.38 -20.33
CA GLY A 109 -4.55 -3.04 -20.65
C GLY A 109 -3.91 -1.90 -19.86
N LEU A 110 -3.53 -2.12 -18.61
CA LEU A 110 -2.96 -1.08 -17.74
C LEU A 110 -1.47 -0.81 -17.98
N PHE A 111 -0.72 -1.82 -18.40
CA PHE A 111 0.75 -1.77 -18.48
C PHE A 111 1.31 -2.28 -19.82
N ASP A 112 0.46 -2.41 -20.85
CA ASP A 112 0.82 -2.96 -22.17
C ASP A 112 1.55 -4.31 -22.09
N LEU A 113 1.21 -5.14 -21.10
CA LEU A 113 1.79 -6.47 -20.95
C LEU A 113 1.25 -7.41 -22.03
N THR A 114 2.13 -8.22 -22.60
CA THR A 114 1.68 -9.37 -23.40
C THR A 114 0.96 -10.38 -22.51
N PRO A 115 0.11 -11.27 -23.07
CA PRO A 115 -0.59 -12.27 -22.26
C PRO A 115 0.34 -13.15 -21.41
N ALA A 116 1.54 -13.46 -21.92
CA ALA A 116 2.56 -14.21 -21.19
C ALA A 116 3.18 -13.40 -20.03
N GLU A 117 3.46 -12.12 -20.26
CA GLU A 117 3.96 -11.20 -19.23
C GLU A 117 2.93 -10.95 -18.14
N ALA A 118 1.65 -10.80 -18.51
CA ALA A 118 0.56 -10.63 -17.57
C ALA A 118 0.39 -11.86 -16.68
N ARG A 119 0.38 -13.07 -17.25
CA ARG A 119 0.33 -14.33 -16.48
C ARG A 119 1.50 -14.47 -15.51
N LEU A 120 2.71 -14.13 -15.95
CA LEU A 120 3.89 -14.14 -15.09
C LEU A 120 3.77 -13.11 -13.95
N ALA A 121 3.29 -11.90 -14.24
CA ALA A 121 3.09 -10.86 -13.23
C ALA A 121 2.04 -11.24 -12.17
N VAL A 122 0.95 -11.90 -12.60
CA VAL A 122 -0.09 -12.47 -11.73
C VAL A 122 0.52 -13.48 -10.74
N GLU A 123 1.20 -14.50 -11.24
CA GLU A 123 1.79 -15.56 -10.39
C GLU A 123 2.86 -15.02 -9.42
N LEU A 124 3.64 -14.01 -9.86
CA LEU A 124 4.60 -13.34 -9.00
C LEU A 124 3.92 -12.45 -7.92
N ALA A 125 2.75 -11.90 -8.21
CA ALA A 125 1.96 -11.10 -7.27
C ALA A 125 1.33 -11.95 -6.16
N SER A 126 1.07 -13.24 -6.41
CA SER A 126 0.67 -14.22 -5.40
C SER A 126 1.81 -14.66 -4.46
N GLY A 127 3.01 -14.09 -4.59
CA GLY A 127 4.14 -14.33 -3.68
C GLY A 127 5.01 -15.54 -4.07
N ARG A 128 4.79 -16.12 -5.26
CA ARG A 128 5.61 -17.22 -5.79
C ARG A 128 6.93 -16.68 -6.33
N SER A 129 7.99 -17.49 -6.26
CA SER A 129 9.29 -17.15 -6.81
C SER A 129 9.32 -17.31 -8.33
N VAL A 130 10.19 -16.57 -9.01
CA VAL A 130 10.40 -16.71 -10.48
C VAL A 130 10.73 -18.15 -10.87
N GLN A 131 11.40 -18.90 -9.99
CA GLN A 131 11.76 -20.29 -10.24
C GLN A 131 10.54 -21.21 -10.20
N GLU A 132 9.67 -21.07 -9.21
CA GLU A 132 8.42 -21.83 -9.08
C GLU A 132 7.51 -21.58 -10.29
N VAL A 133 7.36 -20.31 -10.66
CA VAL A 133 6.51 -19.92 -11.81
C VAL A 133 7.10 -20.40 -13.14
N ALA A 134 8.43 -20.39 -13.28
CA ALA A 134 9.08 -20.92 -14.48
C ALA A 134 8.84 -22.43 -14.65
N ILE A 135 8.92 -23.19 -13.56
CA ILE A 135 8.65 -24.64 -13.54
C ILE A 135 7.20 -24.93 -13.92
N GLU A 136 6.26 -24.19 -13.34
CA GLU A 136 4.84 -24.39 -13.56
C GLU A 136 4.38 -24.04 -14.98
N ILE A 137 4.94 -22.97 -15.56
CA ILE A 137 4.65 -22.54 -16.94
C ILE A 137 5.47 -23.34 -17.97
N GLY A 138 6.41 -24.19 -17.53
CA GLY A 138 7.22 -25.05 -18.40
C GLY A 138 8.28 -24.29 -19.20
N ILE A 139 8.80 -23.18 -18.68
CA ILE A 139 9.85 -22.36 -19.33
C ILE A 139 11.16 -22.40 -18.56
N ALA A 140 12.27 -22.14 -19.26
CA ALA A 140 13.56 -21.98 -18.59
C ALA A 140 13.53 -20.76 -17.64
N VAL A 141 14.14 -20.91 -16.46
CA VAL A 141 14.26 -19.81 -15.47
C VAL A 141 14.91 -18.57 -16.07
N LYS A 142 15.86 -18.76 -17.01
CA LYS A 142 16.49 -17.65 -17.75
C LYS A 142 15.47 -16.85 -18.55
N SER A 143 14.55 -17.52 -19.25
CA SER A 143 13.46 -16.89 -20.01
C SER A 143 12.48 -16.19 -19.09
N ALA A 144 12.13 -16.79 -17.96
CA ALA A 144 11.29 -16.16 -16.94
C ALA A 144 11.90 -14.87 -16.38
N ARG A 145 13.22 -14.85 -16.14
CA ARG A 145 13.95 -13.62 -15.76
C ARG A 145 13.92 -12.56 -16.84
N THR A 146 14.10 -12.92 -18.11
CA THR A 146 13.98 -11.98 -19.23
C THR A 146 12.57 -11.39 -19.33
N TYR A 147 11.52 -12.19 -19.10
CA TYR A 147 10.15 -11.68 -19.06
C TYR A 147 9.94 -10.75 -17.85
N LEU A 148 10.50 -11.08 -16.69
CA LEU A 148 10.45 -10.21 -15.52
C LEU A 148 11.11 -8.86 -15.76
N GLU A 149 12.27 -8.81 -16.43
CA GLU A 149 12.93 -7.56 -16.82
C GLU A 149 12.06 -6.71 -17.76
N ARG A 150 11.35 -7.34 -18.69
CA ARG A 150 10.41 -6.65 -19.58
C ARG A 150 9.21 -6.11 -18.82
N ILE A 151 8.65 -6.89 -17.90
CA ILE A 151 7.57 -6.46 -17.01
C ILE A 151 8.03 -5.25 -16.22
N PHE A 152 9.19 -5.33 -15.54
CA PHE A 152 9.78 -4.22 -14.80
C PHE A 152 9.91 -2.93 -15.61
N ARG A 153 10.38 -3.04 -16.86
CA ARG A 153 10.47 -1.89 -17.76
C ARG A 153 9.09 -1.31 -18.10
N LYS A 154 8.09 -2.16 -18.34
CA LYS A 154 6.72 -1.74 -18.68
C LYS A 154 5.93 -1.18 -17.49
N THR A 155 6.20 -1.68 -16.29
CA THR A 155 5.54 -1.27 -15.05
C THR A 155 6.28 -0.18 -14.29
N GLY A 156 7.48 0.20 -14.73
CA GLY A 156 8.31 1.21 -14.05
C GLY A 156 8.85 0.74 -12.69
N THR A 157 8.98 -0.56 -12.47
CA THR A 157 9.47 -1.16 -11.21
C THR A 157 10.84 -1.79 -11.40
N SER A 158 11.64 -1.95 -10.35
CA SER A 158 12.97 -2.58 -10.43
C SER A 158 13.15 -3.80 -9.53
N ARG A 159 12.14 -4.12 -8.70
CA ARG A 159 12.15 -5.26 -7.78
C ARG A 159 10.80 -5.97 -7.77
N GLN A 160 10.80 -7.28 -7.53
CA GLN A 160 9.57 -8.07 -7.44
C GLN A 160 8.62 -7.53 -6.37
N SER A 161 9.13 -7.09 -5.22
CA SER A 161 8.32 -6.46 -4.17
C SER A 161 7.67 -5.15 -4.61
N GLN A 162 8.33 -4.36 -5.47
CA GLN A 162 7.75 -3.14 -6.05
C GLN A 162 6.68 -3.46 -7.09
N LEU A 163 6.91 -4.47 -7.93
CA LEU A 163 5.90 -4.98 -8.85
C LEU A 163 4.66 -5.46 -8.09
N VAL A 164 4.84 -6.26 -7.03
CA VAL A 164 3.74 -6.73 -6.18
C VAL A 164 3.00 -5.55 -5.53
N ALA A 165 3.72 -4.55 -5.00
CA ALA A 165 3.10 -3.37 -4.41
C ALA A 165 2.32 -2.54 -5.44
N LEU A 166 2.87 -2.34 -6.64
CA LEU A 166 2.21 -1.63 -7.74
C LEU A 166 0.94 -2.35 -8.21
N LEU A 167 1.03 -3.67 -8.37
CA LEU A 167 -0.11 -4.49 -8.76
C LEU A 167 -1.19 -4.37 -7.67
N LYS A 168 -0.84 -4.48 -6.39
CA LYS A 168 -1.77 -4.26 -5.27
C LYS A 168 -2.38 -2.87 -5.23
N SER A 169 -1.65 -1.82 -5.60
CA SER A 169 -2.17 -0.44 -5.59
C SER A 169 -3.05 -0.11 -6.80
N ALA A 170 -2.84 -0.78 -7.94
CA ALA A 170 -3.67 -0.62 -9.15
C ALA A 170 -5.11 -1.15 -8.98
N TRP A 171 -5.41 -1.81 -7.85
CA TRP A 171 -6.72 -2.42 -7.56
C TRP A 171 -7.60 -1.58 -6.64
N SER A 172 -7.16 -0.39 -6.20
CA SER A 172 -7.95 0.44 -5.27
C SER A 172 -9.15 1.16 -5.93
N PHE A 173 -9.44 0.91 -7.20
CA PHE A 173 -10.60 1.47 -7.91
C PHE A 173 -11.53 0.35 -8.40
N SER A 174 -12.41 -0.09 -7.51
CA SER A 174 -13.66 -0.79 -7.82
C SER A 174 -14.60 -0.63 -6.64
#